data_AF-A0AAU2SZX6-F1
#
_entry.id   AF-A0AAU2SZX6-F1
#
_cell.length_a   1.000
_cell.length_b   1.000
_cell.length_c   1.000
_cell.angle_alpha   90.00
_cell.angle_beta   90.00
_cell.angle_gamma   90.00
#
_symmetry.space_group_name_H-M   'P 1'
#
loop_
_entity.id
_entity.type
_entity.pdbx_description
1 polymer ?
#
loop_
_entity_poly.entity_id
_entity_poly.type
_entity_poly.pdbx_seq_one_letter_code
_entity_poly.pdbx_strand_id
1 'polypeptide(L)'
;MAETTLNDMFGQIEDILRNAGTMVAVIALLILGIRMLLSMKRGDGMREAFQGFGMIALAALIIGGAGGLAGVLIGLGSQIGGGN
;
A
#
# COMPACT_ATOMS: atom_id res chain seq x y z
N MET A 1 -24.48 -18.51 -10.98
CA MET A 1 -24.86 -18.11 -9.61
C MET A 1 -23.69 -18.29 -8.63
N ALA A 2 -23.12 -19.49 -8.49
CA ALA A 2 -21.93 -19.69 -7.62
C ALA A 2 -20.69 -18.87 -8.02
N GLU A 3 -20.46 -18.68 -9.31
CA GLU A 3 -19.35 -17.88 -9.85
C GLU A 3 -19.46 -16.39 -9.51
N THR A 4 -20.67 -15.83 -9.59
CA THR A 4 -20.96 -14.44 -9.20
C THR A 4 -20.69 -14.23 -7.72
N THR A 5 -21.14 -15.16 -6.86
CA THR A 5 -20.91 -15.08 -5.42
C THR A 5 -19.43 -15.19 -5.06
N LEU A 6 -18.66 -16.07 -5.73
CA LEU A 6 -17.22 -16.17 -5.50
C LEU A 6 -16.48 -14.90 -5.92
N ASN A 7 -16.82 -14.31 -7.06
CA ASN A 7 -16.22 -13.05 -7.52
C ASN A 7 -16.55 -11.89 -6.58
N ASP A 8 -17.78 -11.80 -6.08
CA ASP A 8 -18.18 -10.79 -5.11
C ASP A 8 -17.42 -10.93 -3.78
N MET A 9 -17.18 -12.17 -3.34
CA MET A 9 -16.37 -12.44 -2.14
C MET A 9 -14.89 -12.08 -2.35
N PHE A 10 -14.31 -12.40 -3.52
CA PHE A 10 -12.92 -12.02 -3.83
C PHE A 10 -12.74 -10.52 -3.94
N GLY A 11 -13.70 -9.80 -4.53
CA GLY A 11 -13.69 -8.33 -4.59
C GLY A 11 -13.71 -7.70 -3.20
N GLN A 12 -14.57 -8.20 -2.30
CA GLN A 12 -14.59 -7.73 -0.91
C GLN A 12 -13.28 -8.02 -0.16
N ILE A 13 -12.69 -9.20 -0.38
CA ILE A 13 -11.39 -9.54 0.22
C ILE A 13 -10.29 -8.61 -0.31
N GLU A 14 -10.29 -8.33 -1.62
CA GLU A 14 -9.34 -7.40 -2.24
C GLU A 14 -9.44 -5.99 -1.63
N ASP A 15 -10.66 -5.46 -1.52
CA ASP A 15 -10.90 -4.14 -0.92
C ASP A 15 -10.46 -4.07 0.55
N ILE A 16 -10.75 -5.11 1.33
CA ILE A 16 -10.32 -5.20 2.73
C ILE A 16 -8.79 -5.27 2.81
N LEU A 17 -8.14 -6.13 2.02
CA LEU A 17 -6.70 -6.28 2.02
C LEU A 17 -5.99 -4.99 1.56
N ARG A 18 -6.53 -4.30 0.57
CA ARG A 18 -5.97 -3.05 0.04
C ARG A 18 -6.11 -1.92 1.05
N ASN A 19 -7.26 -1.79 1.72
CA ASN A 19 -7.47 -0.81 2.77
C ASN A 19 -6.61 -1.11 4.02
N ALA A 20 -6.56 -2.36 4.45
CA ALA A 20 -5.72 -2.79 5.57
C ALA A 20 -4.23 -2.57 5.28
N GLY A 21 -3.77 -2.95 4.09
CA GLY A 21 -2.40 -2.72 3.64
C GLY A 21 -2.04 -1.23 3.60
N THR A 22 -2.95 -0.39 3.11
CA THR A 22 -2.77 1.07 3.09
C THR A 22 -2.68 1.65 4.50
N MET A 23 -3.55 1.23 5.43
CA MET A 23 -3.48 1.63 6.84
C MET A 23 -2.16 1.23 7.49
N VAL A 24 -1.70 -0.01 7.28
CA VAL A 24 -0.42 -0.49 7.83
C VAL A 24 0.75 0.34 7.28
N ALA A 25 0.74 0.67 5.99
CA ALA A 25 1.77 1.53 5.39
C ALA A 25 1.77 2.94 6.01
N VAL A 26 0.60 3.54 6.22
CA VAL A 26 0.46 4.85 6.88
C VAL A 26 0.98 4.80 8.32
N ILE A 27 0.61 3.77 9.10
CA ILE A 27 1.10 3.59 10.48
C ILE A 27 2.62 3.43 10.49
N ALA A 28 3.20 2.66 9.56
CA ALA A 28 4.64 2.49 9.45
C ALA A 28 5.34 3.82 9.17
N LEU A 29 4.80 4.65 8.26
CA LEU A 29 5.33 5.99 7.97
C LEU A 29 5.25 6.93 9.19
N LEU A 30 4.15 6.88 9.96
CA LEU A 30 4.00 7.66 11.19
C LEU A 30 5.02 7.25 12.27
N ILE A 31 5.20 5.95 12.50
CA ILE A 31 6.19 5.42 13.44
C ILE A 31 7.60 5.89 13.04
N LEU A 32 7.91 5.86 11.74
CA LEU A 32 9.18 6.32 11.20
C LEU A 32 9.41 7.81 11.44
N GLY A 33 8.42 8.63 11.12
CA GLY A 33 8.49 10.09 11.34
C GLY A 33 8.74 10.42 12.81
N ILE A 34 8.04 9.73 13.72
CA ILE A 34 8.27 9.87 15.17
C ILE A 34 9.68 9.41 15.55
N ARG A 35 10.16 8.28 15.02
CA ARG A 35 11.53 7.78 15.27
C ARG A 35 12.60 8.77 14.80
N MET A 36 12.41 9.40 13.65
CA MET A 36 13.29 10.44 13.11
C MET A 36 13.34 11.67 14.02
N LEU A 37 12.20 12.18 14.48
CA LEU A 37 12.13 13.32 15.39
C LEU A 37 12.87 13.05 16.72
N LEU A 38 12.74 11.83 17.24
CA LEU A 38 13.43 11.40 18.46
C LEU A 38 14.95 11.23 18.26
N SER A 39 15.39 10.72 17.11
CA SER A 39 16.81 10.58 16.76
C SER A 39 17.48 11.94 16.58
N MET A 40 16.84 12.89 15.87
CA MET A 40 17.34 14.26 15.71
C MET A 40 17.51 14.97 17.06
N LYS A 41 16.58 14.77 18.00
CA LYS A 41 16.66 15.33 19.35
C LYS A 41 17.85 14.79 20.15
N ARG A 42 18.32 13.57 19.85
CA ARG A 42 19.44 12.92 20.57
C ARG A 42 20.82 13.20 19.96
N GLY A 43 20.90 13.91 18.84
CA GLY A 43 22.17 14.20 18.17
C GLY A 43 22.79 13.01 17.44
N ASP A 44 22.15 11.84 17.48
CA ASP A 44 22.59 10.63 16.80
C ASP A 44 22.06 10.58 15.36
N GLY A 45 23.00 10.60 14.41
CA GLY A 45 22.90 9.80 13.19
C GLY A 45 21.72 10.12 12.25
N MET A 46 21.57 11.39 11.84
CA MET A 46 20.57 11.78 10.82
C MET A 46 20.66 10.87 9.57
N ARG A 47 21.88 10.46 9.18
CA ARG A 47 22.14 9.57 8.03
C ARG A 47 21.60 8.15 8.18
N GLU A 48 21.59 7.60 9.39
CA GLU A 48 21.11 6.23 9.66
C GLU A 48 19.57 6.19 9.69
N ALA A 49 18.95 7.24 10.26
CA ALA A 49 17.51 7.43 10.21
C ALA A 49 16.99 7.62 8.76
N PHE A 50 17.72 8.38 7.92
CA PHE A 50 17.39 8.55 6.50
C PHE A 50 17.55 7.27 5.67
N GLN A 51 18.54 6.41 5.98
CA GLN A 51 18.69 5.13 5.29
C GLN A 51 17.55 4.17 5.61
N GLY A 52 17.09 4.13 6.88
CA GLY A 52 15.89 3.38 7.27
C GLY A 52 14.61 3.94 6.66
N PHE A 53 14.49 5.27 6.56
CA PHE A 53 13.37 5.95 5.93
C PHE A 53 13.25 5.63 4.44
N GLY A 54 14.36 5.68 3.70
CA GLY A 54 14.37 5.40 2.26
C GLY A 54 13.83 4.01 1.92
N MET A 55 14.19 3.00 2.71
CA MET A 55 13.72 1.62 2.51
C MET A 55 12.22 1.46 2.74
N ILE A 56 11.66 2.11 3.76
CA ILE A 56 10.22 2.00 4.06
C ILE A 56 9.40 2.84 3.08
N ALA A 57 9.88 4.03 2.70
CA ALA A 57 9.24 4.82 1.65
C ALA A 57 9.22 4.08 0.31
N LEU A 58 10.31 3.40 -0.05
CA LEU A 58 10.40 2.55 -1.24
C LEU A 58 9.38 1.40 -1.17
N ALA A 59 9.30 0.69 -0.04
CA ALA A 59 8.35 -0.40 0.15
C ALA A 59 6.89 0.08 0.04
N ALA A 60 6.55 1.22 0.66
CA ALA A 60 5.23 1.83 0.55
C ALA A 60 4.91 2.24 -0.89
N LEU A 61 5.89 2.75 -1.63
CA LEU A 61 5.75 3.15 -3.04
C LEU A 61 5.57 1.94 -3.97
N ILE A 62 6.25 0.83 -3.72
CA ILE A 62 6.06 -0.43 -4.46
C ILE A 62 4.66 -1.00 -4.20
N ILE A 63 4.21 -1.04 -2.94
CA ILE A 63 2.88 -1.55 -2.57
C ILE A 63 1.77 -0.66 -3.17
N GLY A 64 1.89 0.66 -3.00
CA GLY A 64 0.93 1.61 -3.57
C GLY A 64 0.93 1.60 -5.10
N GLY A 65 2.10 1.50 -5.72
CA GLY A 65 2.27 1.41 -7.18
C GLY A 65 1.66 0.12 -7.76
N ALA A 66 1.91 -1.02 -7.12
CA ALA A 66 1.31 -2.30 -7.51
C ALA A 66 -0.22 -2.26 -7.40
N GLY A 67 -0.75 -1.70 -6.30
CA GLY A 67 -2.18 -1.51 -6.14
C GLY A 67 -2.78 -0.58 -7.20
N GLY A 68 -2.10 0.52 -7.56
CA GLY A 68 -2.55 1.43 -8.60
C GLY A 68 -2.60 0.79 -9.99
N LEU A 69 -1.55 0.04 -10.35
CA LEU A 69 -1.47 -0.68 -11.62
C LEU A 69 -2.50 -1.82 -11.70
N ALA A 70 -2.73 -2.55 -10.60
CA ALA A 70 -3.78 -3.55 -10.53
C ALA A 70 -5.16 -2.95 -10.78
N GLY A 71 -5.47 -1.79 -10.17
CA GLY A 71 -6.74 -1.10 -10.40
C GLY A 71 -6.94 -0.66 -11.85
N VAL A 72 -5.87 -0.20 -12.52
CA VAL A 72 -5.91 0.15 -13.96
C VAL A 72 -6.15 -1.10 -14.82
N LEU A 73 -5.45 -2.20 -14.53
CA LEU A 73 -5.59 -3.45 -15.28
C LEU A 73 -6.98 -4.08 -15.09
N ILE A 74 -7.53 -4.03 -13.88
CA ILE A 74 -8.91 -4.46 -13.59
C ILE A 74 -9.92 -3.58 -14.34
N GLY A 75 -9.71 -2.26 -14.36
CA GLY A 75 -10.56 -1.33 -15.09
C GLY A 75 -10.54 -1.52 -16.61
N LEU A 76 -9.37 -1.83 -17.19
CA LEU A 76 -9.27 -2.19 -18.61
C LEU A 76 -9.85 -3.58 -18.89
N GLY A 77 -9.63 -4.54 -17.99
CA GLY A 77 -10.20 -5.87 -18.09
C GLY A 77 -11.73 -5.88 -18.04
N SER A 78 -12.35 -5.01 -17.23
CA SER A 78 -13.81 -4.87 -17.17
C SER A 78 -14.38 -4.16 -18.40
N GLN A 79 -13.69 -3.17 -18.95
CA GLN A 79 -14.08 -2.52 -20.22
C GLN A 79 -13.96 -3.45 -21.43
N ILE A 80 -12.94 -4.32 -21.46
CA ILE A 80 -12.70 -5.25 -22.57
C ILE A 80 -13.53 -6.53 -22.42
N GLY A 81 -13.76 -7.00 -21.18
CA GLY A 81 -14.47 -8.25 -20.88
C GLY A 81 -15.99 -8.13 -20.76
N GLY A 82 -16.56 -6.92 -20.73
CA GLY A 82 -17.99 -6.70 -20.45
C GLY A 82 -18.65 -5.58 -21.26
N GLY A 83 -18.15 -5.28 -22.46
CA GLY A 83 -18.78 -4.37 -23.42
C GLY A 83 -19.78 -5.07 -24.34
N ASN A 84 -20.73 -5.82 -23.77
CA ASN A 84 -22.06 -6.21 -24.28
C ASN A 84 -22.79 -7.05 -23.23
#